data_AF-A0A0T2QHJ4-F1
#
_entry.id   AF-A0A0T2QHJ4-F1
#
_cell.length_a   1.000
_cell.length_b   1.000
_cell.length_c   1.000
_cell.angle_alpha   90.00
_cell.angle_beta   90.00
_cell.angle_gamma   90.00
#
_symmetry.space_group_name_H-M   'P 1'
#
loop_
_entity.id
_entity.type
_entity.pdbx_description
1 polymer ?
#
loop_
_entity_poly.entity_id
_entity_poly.type
_entity_poly.pdbx_seq_one_letter_code
_entity_poly.pdbx_strand_id
1 'polypeptide(L)'
;MAGFGQSIEQISLLLNVSPPTLRRYFRHELRVGELEADVRVIHSVYRAATRADRPDMRAAALWLSRRPEWQPRASLGKKALAELDAHDAAIGTEWEHLLQ
;
A
#
# COMPACT_ATOMS: atom_id res chain seq x y z
N MET A 1 -10.14 -8.70 17.18
CA MET A 1 -10.15 -10.02 16.52
C MET A 1 -10.23 -9.91 15.00
N ALA A 2 -11.12 -9.07 14.43
CA ALA A 2 -11.02 -8.67 13.01
C ALA A 2 -9.67 -8.02 12.66
N GLY A 3 -9.05 -7.33 13.64
CA GLY A 3 -7.76 -6.67 13.47
C GLY A 3 -6.51 -7.55 13.32
N PHE A 4 -6.67 -8.86 13.15
CA PHE A 4 -5.58 -9.80 12.83
C PHE A 4 -5.81 -10.54 11.51
N GLY A 5 -6.75 -10.07 10.68
CA GLY A 5 -7.05 -10.70 9.38
C GLY A 5 -7.89 -11.97 9.47
N GLN A 6 -8.53 -12.24 10.61
CA GLN A 6 -9.46 -13.37 10.73
C GLN A 6 -10.79 -13.08 10.03
N SER A 7 -11.34 -14.09 9.38
CA SER A 7 -12.65 -13.99 8.72
C SER A 7 -13.78 -13.90 9.74
N ILE A 8 -14.93 -13.35 9.33
CA ILE A 8 -16.12 -13.23 10.18
C ILE A 8 -16.55 -14.61 10.69
N GLU A 9 -16.39 -15.66 9.89
CA GLU A 9 -16.71 -17.05 10.24
C GLU A 9 -15.80 -17.58 11.35
N GLN A 10 -14.50 -17.28 11.29
CA GLN A 10 -13.55 -17.67 12.34
C GLN A 10 -13.84 -16.95 13.66
N ILE A 11 -14.17 -15.66 13.59
CA ILE A 11 -14.57 -14.86 14.77
C ILE A 11 -15.88 -15.39 15.35
N SER A 12 -16.82 -15.78 14.49
CA SER A 12 -18.11 -16.37 14.88
C SER A 12 -17.92 -17.70 15.62
N LEU A 13 -17.01 -18.54 15.14
CA LEU A 13 -16.65 -19.81 15.79
C LEU A 13 -16.02 -19.57 17.17
N LEU A 14 -15.08 -18.62 17.25
CA LEU A 14 -14.36 -18.30 18.48
C LEU A 14 -15.27 -17.72 19.57
N LEU A 15 -16.21 -16.86 19.19
CA LEU A 15 -17.16 -16.23 20.11
C LEU A 15 -18.41 -17.08 20.35
N ASN A 16 -18.56 -18.21 19.63
CA ASN A 16 -19.76 -19.04 19.61
C ASN A 16 -21.04 -18.23 19.33
N VAL A 17 -20.96 -17.32 18.36
CA VAL A 17 -22.05 -16.43 17.93
C VAL A 17 -22.29 -16.62 16.44
N SER A 18 -23.55 -16.54 15.99
CA SER A 18 -23.85 -16.66 14.57
C SER A 18 -23.28 -15.48 13.75
N PRO A 19 -22.78 -15.70 12.52
CA PRO A 19 -22.32 -14.62 11.65
C PRO A 19 -23.31 -13.46 11.42
N PRO A 20 -24.63 -13.68 11.23
CA PRO A 20 -25.56 -12.57 11.08
C PRO A 20 -25.71 -11.74 12.36
N THR A 21 -25.62 -12.35 13.54
CA THR A 21 -25.60 -11.63 14.82
C THR A 21 -24.36 -10.74 14.91
N LEU A 22 -23.19 -11.28 14.54
CA LEU A 22 -21.92 -10.54 14.53
C LEU A 22 -21.97 -9.31 13.60
N ARG A 23 -22.48 -9.46 12.38
CA ARG A 23 -22.65 -8.34 11.44
C ARG A 23 -23.67 -7.30 11.89
N ARG A 24 -24.70 -7.71 12.63
CA ARG A 24 -25.77 -6.80 13.08
C ARG A 24 -25.33 -5.95 14.26
N TYR A 25 -24.70 -6.56 15.26
CA TYR A 25 -24.41 -5.90 16.52
C TYR A 25 -22.98 -5.36 16.61
N PHE A 26 -22.02 -5.97 15.90
CA PHE A 26 -20.60 -5.62 16.00
C PHE A 26 -20.05 -5.02 14.69
N ARG A 27 -20.90 -4.40 13.88
CA ARG A 27 -20.50 -3.86 12.56
C ARG A 27 -19.38 -2.83 12.68
N HIS A 28 -19.46 -1.96 13.68
CA HIS A 28 -18.50 -0.90 13.88
C HIS A 28 -17.14 -1.47 14.30
N GLU A 29 -17.15 -2.39 15.25
CA GLU A 29 -15.97 -3.05 15.82
C GLU A 29 -15.26 -3.93 14.78
N LEU A 30 -16.02 -4.62 13.92
CA LEU A 30 -15.45 -5.36 12.80
C LEU A 30 -14.71 -4.41 11.85
N ARG A 31 -15.32 -3.26 11.52
CA ARG A 31 -14.73 -2.28 10.61
C ARG A 31 -13.51 -1.58 11.21
N VAL A 32 -13.58 -1.19 12.48
CA VAL A 32 -12.45 -0.61 13.22
C VAL A 32 -11.32 -1.63 13.32
N GLY A 33 -11.63 -2.89 13.60
CA GLY A 33 -10.65 -3.97 13.63
C GLY A 33 -9.89 -4.09 12.32
N GLU A 34 -10.58 -4.20 11.18
CA GLU A 34 -9.94 -4.21 9.85
C GLU A 34 -9.01 -3.02 9.64
N LEU A 35 -9.51 -1.80 9.93
CA LEU A 35 -8.73 -0.58 9.77
C LEU A 35 -7.47 -0.57 10.65
N GLU A 36 -7.58 -0.99 11.91
CA GLU A 36 -6.43 -1.07 12.80
C GLU A 36 -5.39 -2.08 12.33
N ALA A 37 -5.81 -3.21 11.76
CA ALA A 37 -4.87 -4.19 11.18
C ALA A 37 -4.06 -3.55 10.05
N ASP A 38 -4.77 -2.92 9.11
CA ASP A 38 -4.17 -2.26 7.96
C ASP A 38 -3.20 -1.16 8.41
N VAL A 39 -3.61 -0.32 9.37
CA VAL A 39 -2.76 0.73 9.94
C VAL A 39 -1.51 0.14 10.61
N ARG A 40 -1.62 -0.94 11.36
CA ARG A 40 -0.46 -1.60 11.99
C ARG A 40 0.53 -2.13 10.94
N VAL A 41 0.04 -2.75 9.87
CA VAL A 41 0.89 -3.22 8.76
C VAL A 41 1.55 -2.05 8.05
N ILE A 42 0.78 -1.03 7.70
CA ILE A 42 1.27 0.20 7.08
C ILE A 42 2.37 0.86 7.91
N HIS A 43 2.16 0.99 9.22
CA HIS A 43 3.14 1.59 10.12
C HIS A 43 4.45 0.78 10.17
N SER A 44 4.35 -0.56 10.17
CA SER A 44 5.51 -1.45 10.08
C SER A 44 6.28 -1.26 8.77
N VAL A 45 5.58 -1.20 7.64
CA VAL A 45 6.15 -0.95 6.31
C VAL A 45 6.83 0.41 6.25
N TYR A 46 6.18 1.46 6.76
CA TYR A 46 6.75 2.80 6.83
C TYR A 46 8.05 2.82 7.65
N ARG A 47 8.05 2.21 8.84
CA ARG A 47 9.24 2.10 9.68
C ARG A 47 10.38 1.36 8.98
N ALA A 48 10.08 0.28 8.25
CA ALA A 48 11.07 -0.47 7.48
C ALA A 48 11.63 0.36 6.31
N ALA A 49 10.79 1.18 5.68
CA ALA A 49 11.18 2.08 4.60
C ALA A 49 12.05 3.25 5.09
N THR A 50 11.78 3.82 6.26
CA THR A 50 12.49 5.00 6.81
C THR A 50 13.65 4.67 7.73
N ARG A 51 14.10 3.41 7.78
CA ARG A 51 15.16 2.98 8.67
C ARG A 51 16.52 3.55 8.23
N ALA A 52 17.25 4.19 9.14
CA ALA A 52 18.48 4.94 8.82
C ALA A 52 19.70 4.04 8.51
N ASP A 53 19.77 2.85 9.12
CA ASP A 53 20.88 1.92 8.94
C ASP A 53 20.79 1.15 7.62
N ARG A 54 19.58 0.66 7.29
CA ARG A 54 19.31 -0.15 6.10
C ARG A 54 17.83 -0.02 5.71
N PRO A 55 17.49 0.96 4.87
CA PRO A 55 16.13 1.13 4.37
C PRO A 55 15.76 -0.02 3.42
N ASP A 56 14.53 -0.50 3.50
CA ASP A 56 14.01 -1.53 2.58
C ASP A 56 13.28 -0.87 1.40
N MET A 57 13.86 -0.98 0.21
CA MET A 57 13.25 -0.46 -1.03
C MET A 57 11.90 -1.10 -1.34
N ARG A 58 11.68 -2.37 -1.00
CA ARG A 58 10.38 -3.03 -1.24
C ARG A 58 9.31 -2.46 -0.34
N ALA A 59 9.67 -2.17 0.92
CA ALA A 59 8.77 -1.50 1.84
C ALA A 59 8.45 -0.07 1.37
N ALA A 60 9.45 0.67 0.89
CA ALA A 60 9.24 2.00 0.32
C ALA A 60 8.34 1.98 -0.92
N ALA A 61 8.57 1.04 -1.85
CA ALA A 61 7.74 0.86 -3.04
C ALA A 61 6.28 0.50 -2.68
N LEU A 62 6.09 -0.41 -1.71
CA LEU A 62 4.76 -0.80 -1.22
C LEU A 62 4.04 0.38 -0.53
N TRP A 63 4.77 1.22 0.20
CA TRP A 63 4.22 2.43 0.80
C TRP A 63 3.77 3.44 -0.26
N LEU A 64 4.62 3.69 -1.25
CA LEU A 64 4.31 4.61 -2.36
C LEU A 64 3.16 4.08 -3.22
N SER A 65 3.05 2.77 -3.45
CA SER A 65 1.96 2.20 -4.24
C SER A 65 0.57 2.35 -3.61
N ARG A 66 0.48 2.76 -2.34
CA ARG A 66 -0.81 3.08 -1.70
C ARG A 66 -1.32 4.48 -2.04
N ARG A 67 -0.50 5.29 -2.71
CA ARG A 67 -0.83 6.65 -3.11
C ARG A 67 -1.35 6.67 -4.54
N PRO A 68 -2.50 7.32 -4.83
CA PRO A 68 -3.08 7.35 -6.16
C PRO A 68 -2.19 8.05 -7.20
N GLU A 69 -1.32 8.98 -6.75
CA GLU A 69 -0.38 9.70 -7.60
C GLU A 69 0.83 8.87 -8.05
N TRP A 70 1.10 7.72 -7.41
CA TRP A 70 2.27 6.90 -7.72
C TRP A 70 1.88 5.75 -8.66
N GLN A 71 2.45 5.74 -9.85
CA GLN A 71 2.28 4.65 -10.82
C GLN A 71 3.65 4.06 -11.16
N PRO A 72 3.86 2.75 -10.98
CA PRO A 72 5.11 2.14 -11.36
C PRO A 72 5.29 2.25 -12.89
N ARG A 73 6.52 2.49 -13.36
CA ARG A 73 6.82 2.55 -14.80
C ARG A 73 6.28 1.34 -15.58
N ALA A 74 6.31 0.16 -14.97
CA ALA A 74 5.79 -1.08 -15.55
C ALA A 74 4.26 -1.09 -15.80
N SER A 75 3.48 -0.22 -15.14
CA SER A 75 2.03 -0.09 -15.39
C SER A 75 1.69 0.96 -16.44
N LEU A 76 2.66 1.74 -16.91
CA LEU A 76 2.44 2.73 -17.96
C LEU A 76 2.37 2.03 -19.32
N GLY A 77 1.43 2.46 -20.17
CA GLY A 77 1.37 1.99 -21.55
C GLY A 77 2.63 2.40 -22.34
N LYS A 78 2.95 1.66 -23.40
CA LYS A 78 4.15 1.90 -24.25
C LYS A 78 4.31 3.37 -24.66
N LYS A 79 3.20 4.07 -24.93
CA LYS A 79 3.19 5.49 -25.29
C LYS A 79 3.62 6.40 -24.12
N ALA A 80 3.07 6.17 -22.93
CA ALA A 80 3.41 6.97 -21.75
C ALA A 80 4.85 6.71 -21.27
N LEU A 81 5.34 5.48 -21.46
CA LEU A 81 6.74 5.15 -21.20
C LEU A 81 7.67 5.90 -22.16
N ALA A 82 7.36 5.90 -23.46
CA ALA A 82 8.14 6.61 -24.47
C ALA A 82 8.14 8.14 -24.25
N GLU A 83 7.03 8.72 -23.77
CA GLU A 83 6.95 10.14 -23.42
C GLU A 83 7.86 10.48 -22.24
N LEU A 84 7.83 9.67 -21.17
CA LEU A 84 8.71 9.83 -20.01
C LEU A 84 10.19 9.63 -20.38
N ASP A 85 10.49 8.61 -21.19
CA ASP A 85 11.84 8.35 -21.66
C ASP A 85 12.34 9.49 -22.55
N ALA A 86 11.48 10.11 -23.36
CA ALA A 86 11.84 11.29 -24.16
C ALA A 86 12.16 12.51 -23.29
N HIS A 87 11.41 12.71 -22.20
CA HIS A 87 11.70 13.78 -21.22
C HIS A 87 12.99 13.53 -20.42
N ASP A 88 13.24 12.28 -20.03
CA ASP A 88 14.40 11.91 -19.22
C ASP A 88 15.66 11.60 -20.06
N ALA A 89 15.54 11.53 -21.39
CA ALA A 89 16.60 11.05 -22.30
C ALA A 89 17.91 11.85 -22.22
N ALA A 90 17.84 13.16 -21.94
CA ALA A 90 19.00 14.02 -21.94
C ALA A 90 19.61 14.26 -20.54
N ILE A 91 18.96 13.79 -19.46
CA ILE A 91 19.44 13.95 -18.08
C ILE A 91 20.78 13.21 -17.91
N GLY A 92 21.84 13.93 -17.52
CA GLY A 92 23.19 13.38 -17.35
C GLY A 92 24.01 13.25 -18.65
N THR A 93 23.50 13.77 -19.76
CA THR A 93 24.25 13.87 -21.03
C THR A 93 24.64 15.32 -21.32
N GLU A 94 25.57 15.51 -22.26
CA GLU A 94 25.97 16.85 -22.74
C GLU A 94 24.78 17.69 -23.28
N TRP A 95 23.66 17.05 -23.60
CA TRP A 95 22.44 17.65 -24.14
C TRP A 95 21.40 18.04 -23.08
N GLU A 96 21.69 17.85 -21.78
CA GLU A 96 20.77 18.15 -20.67
C GLU A 96 20.28 19.61 -20.67
N HIS A 97 21.12 20.53 -21.13
CA HIS A 97 20.82 21.96 -21.24
C HIS A 97 19.68 22.28 -22.23
N LEU A 98 19.24 21.34 -23.06
CA LEU A 98 18.14 21.51 -24.02
C LEU A 98 16.75 21.20 -23.44
N LEU A 99 16.64 20.75 -22.19
CA LEU A 99 15.36 20.41 -21.54
C LEU A 99 14.68 21.58 -20.81
N GLN A 100 15.16 22.83 -20.96
CA GLN A 100 14.60 24.03 -20.33
C GLN A 100 13.39 24.63 -21.09
#